data_AF-A0A1L7NML0-F1
#
_entry.id   AF-A0A1L7NML0-F1
#
_cell.length_a   1.000
_cell.length_b   1.000
_cell.length_c   1.000
_cell.angle_alpha   90.00
_cell.angle_beta   90.00
_cell.angle_gamma   90.00
#
_symmetry.space_group_name_H-M   'P 1'
#
loop_
_entity.id
_entity.type
_entity.pdbx_description
1 polymer ?
#
loop_
_entity_poly.entity_id
_entity_poly.type
_entity_poly.pdbx_seq_one_letter_code
_entity_poly.pdbx_strand_id
1 'polypeptide(L)'
;MNWQQHSIELIDLKGIQCRFTSNGYTTLGWIMPDGAGVFQEGGVIVECQPETIVTDDPEGLRLARAASASNHFQRHDQGYKVTDAAEWVPTGDKWVRQYRVGLADQEGTLSVHVQFKAGSAELLRFYTEFVSDPRPAKAAADPVRQGRIGGAYSAGEVVRSASGRLCTPFPKIDLGGERKASNTLKRVDQWLMQNALDEAQARGDEFNALQFRASLGKPQQADKDCAEQYLFGQQPAVIPSPLKFLTCNG
;
A
#
# COMPACT_ATOMS: atom_id res chain seq x y z
N MET A 1 -32.29 35.41 3.26
CA MET A 1 -31.73 35.92 4.52
C MET A 1 -30.57 35.02 4.91
N ASN A 2 -29.32 35.47 4.72
CA ASN A 2 -28.16 34.77 5.26
C ASN A 2 -27.91 35.33 6.66
N TRP A 3 -27.98 34.46 7.67
CA TRP A 3 -27.72 34.83 9.06
C TRP A 3 -26.25 35.21 9.19
N GLN A 4 -25.97 36.35 9.85
CA GLN A 4 -24.61 36.87 10.04
C GLN A 4 -23.70 35.75 10.58
N GLN A 5 -22.77 35.26 9.75
CA GLN A 5 -21.83 34.19 10.15
C GLN A 5 -20.84 34.66 11.23
N HIS A 6 -20.64 35.98 11.35
CA HIS A 6 -19.65 36.59 12.24
C HIS A 6 -20.33 37.60 13.18
N SER A 7 -20.27 37.34 14.50
CA SER A 7 -20.65 38.33 15.52
C SER A 7 -19.54 39.36 15.73
N ILE A 8 -19.90 40.56 16.21
CA ILE A 8 -18.95 41.67 16.45
C ILE A 8 -17.81 41.22 17.39
N GLU A 9 -18.14 40.53 18.48
CA GLU A 9 -17.16 40.01 19.44
C GLU A 9 -16.17 39.03 18.79
N LEU A 10 -16.62 38.24 17.82
CA LEU A 10 -15.79 37.24 17.14
C LEU A 10 -14.88 37.89 16.09
N ILE A 11 -15.33 38.98 15.46
CA ILE A 11 -14.55 39.81 14.54
C ILE A 11 -13.38 40.46 15.29
N ASP A 12 -13.64 41.12 16.41
CA ASP A 12 -12.61 41.82 17.17
C ASP A 12 -11.59 40.87 17.80
N LEU A 13 -12.02 39.67 18.19
CA LEU A 13 -11.14 38.69 18.84
C LEU A 13 -10.24 37.92 17.86
N LYS A 14 -10.73 37.64 16.64
CA LYS A 14 -10.08 36.69 15.72
C LYS A 14 -9.77 37.24 14.33
N GLY A 15 -10.36 38.36 13.94
CA GLY A 15 -10.16 38.97 12.64
C GLY A 15 -8.82 39.69 12.55
N ILE A 16 -8.15 39.57 11.41
CA ILE A 16 -6.96 40.36 11.10
C ILE A 16 -7.42 41.70 10.54
N GLN A 17 -7.32 42.76 11.36
CA GLN A 17 -7.69 44.10 10.92
C GLN A 17 -6.69 44.59 9.86
N CYS A 18 -7.16 44.84 8.65
CA CYS A 18 -6.34 45.33 7.56
C CYS A 18 -7.15 46.14 6.54
N ARG A 19 -6.44 46.91 5.72
CA ARG A 19 -7.04 47.55 4.55
C ARG A 19 -7.06 46.54 3.41
N PHE A 20 -8.22 46.31 2.83
CA PHE A 20 -8.35 45.44 1.66
C PHE A 20 -9.28 46.05 0.62
N THR A 21 -9.15 45.57 -0.61
CA THR A 21 -10.05 45.89 -1.72
C THR A 21 -10.82 44.63 -2.10
N SER A 22 -12.12 44.80 -2.33
CA SER A 22 -13.00 43.74 -2.80
C SER A 22 -13.99 44.33 -3.81
N ASN A 23 -14.15 43.69 -4.97
CA ASN A 23 -15.05 44.16 -6.05
C ASN A 23 -14.86 45.65 -6.43
N GLY A 24 -13.61 46.15 -6.36
CA GLY A 24 -13.26 47.53 -6.68
C GLY A 24 -13.47 48.55 -5.55
N TYR A 25 -13.97 48.13 -4.39
CA TYR A 25 -14.14 48.97 -3.21
C TYR A 25 -13.02 48.74 -2.19
N THR A 26 -12.31 49.80 -1.81
CA THR A 26 -11.26 49.76 -0.79
C THR A 26 -11.81 50.20 0.56
N THR A 27 -11.60 49.39 1.59
CA THR A 27 -12.12 49.64 2.94
C THR A 27 -11.14 49.21 4.02
N LEU A 28 -11.34 49.70 5.24
CA LEU A 28 -10.71 49.16 6.44
C LEU A 28 -11.69 48.19 7.09
N GLY A 29 -11.24 46.96 7.31
CA GLY A 29 -12.07 45.92 7.93
C GLY A 29 -11.20 44.80 8.49
N TRP A 30 -11.76 43.61 8.55
CA TRP A 30 -11.13 42.42 9.11
C TRP A 30 -11.15 41.30 8.08
N ILE A 31 -10.06 40.56 7.97
CA ILE A 31 -10.05 39.26 7.29
C ILE A 31 -10.17 38.19 8.36
N MET A 32 -11.21 37.39 8.27
CA MET A 32 -11.57 36.37 9.25
C MET A 32 -10.73 35.10 9.07
N PRO A 33 -10.67 34.20 10.08
CA PRO A 33 -9.91 32.95 9.97
C PRO A 33 -10.39 32.00 8.86
N ASP A 34 -11.65 32.11 8.45
CA ASP A 34 -12.22 31.41 7.29
C ASP A 34 -11.92 32.12 5.95
N GLY A 35 -11.11 33.19 5.99
CA GLY A 35 -10.67 34.00 4.87
C GLY A 35 -11.68 35.02 4.37
N ALA A 36 -12.89 35.10 4.95
CA ALA A 36 -13.88 36.09 4.54
C ALA A 36 -13.45 37.51 4.95
N GLY A 37 -13.69 38.48 4.07
CA GLY A 37 -13.47 39.89 4.37
C GLY A 37 -14.72 40.48 5.00
N VAL A 38 -14.60 41.18 6.13
CA VAL A 38 -15.73 41.76 6.86
C VAL A 38 -15.47 43.22 7.15
N PHE A 39 -16.44 44.09 6.89
CA PHE A 39 -16.37 45.50 7.26
C PHE A 39 -17.74 46.05 7.64
N GLN A 40 -17.76 47.21 8.30
CA GLN A 40 -19.00 47.88 8.68
C GLN A 40 -19.26 49.07 7.76
N GLU A 41 -20.48 49.15 7.23
CA GLU A 41 -20.95 50.29 6.43
C GLU A 41 -22.39 50.62 6.80
N GLY A 42 -22.67 51.87 7.17
CA GLY A 42 -24.02 52.31 7.52
C GLY A 42 -24.67 51.57 8.70
N GLY A 43 -23.87 51.02 9.63
CA GLY A 43 -24.36 50.22 10.76
C GLY A 43 -24.68 48.76 10.42
N VAL A 44 -24.33 48.30 9.22
CA VAL A 44 -24.51 46.92 8.76
C VAL A 44 -23.15 46.26 8.54
N ILE A 45 -23.06 44.97 8.85
CA ILE A 45 -21.88 44.14 8.56
C ILE A 45 -21.98 43.66 7.10
N VAL A 46 -20.97 43.99 6.31
CA VAL A 46 -20.82 43.57 4.92
C VAL A 46 -19.73 42.50 4.85
N GLU A 47 -20.02 41.41 4.13
CA GLU A 47 -19.11 40.28 3.95
C GLU A 47 -18.67 40.16 2.49
N CYS A 48 -17.38 39.89 2.29
CA CYS A 48 -16.72 39.72 1.01
C CYS A 48 -16.20 38.29 0.89
N GLN A 49 -16.39 37.71 -0.30
CA GLN A 49 -15.86 36.40 -0.62
C GLN A 49 -14.33 36.41 -0.63
N PRO A 50 -13.65 35.36 -0.15
CA PRO A 50 -12.19 35.33 -0.11
C PRO A 50 -11.53 35.57 -1.47
N GLU A 51 -12.09 35.02 -2.55
CA GLU A 51 -11.57 35.14 -3.91
C GLU A 51 -11.51 36.57 -4.47
N THR A 52 -12.28 37.52 -3.89
CA THR A 52 -12.32 38.91 -4.38
C THR A 52 -11.33 39.82 -3.65
N ILE A 53 -10.63 39.31 -2.62
CA ILE A 53 -9.78 40.10 -1.74
C ILE A 53 -8.43 40.42 -2.40
N VAL A 54 -8.05 41.70 -2.30
CA VAL A 54 -6.73 42.24 -2.62
C VAL A 54 -6.24 43.01 -1.40
N THR A 55 -5.05 42.68 -0.88
CA THR A 55 -4.49 43.34 0.31
C THR A 55 -2.97 43.22 0.31
N ASP A 56 -2.31 44.23 0.87
CA ASP A 56 -0.86 44.24 1.13
C ASP A 56 -0.52 43.62 2.51
N ASP A 57 -1.53 43.34 3.34
CA ASP A 57 -1.32 42.67 4.62
C ASP A 57 -1.01 41.18 4.39
N PRO A 58 0.17 40.69 4.81
CA PRO A 58 0.62 39.34 4.47
C PRO A 58 -0.24 38.25 5.12
N GLU A 59 -0.71 38.47 6.35
CA GLU A 59 -1.49 37.45 7.08
C GLU A 59 -2.95 37.42 6.60
N GLY A 60 -3.54 38.58 6.39
CA GLY A 60 -4.85 38.71 5.75
C GLY A 60 -4.86 38.09 4.34
N LEU A 61 -3.82 38.36 3.54
CA LEU A 61 -3.67 37.73 2.22
C LEU A 61 -3.52 36.20 2.32
N ARG A 62 -2.77 35.72 3.33
CA ARG A 62 -2.57 34.29 3.59
C ARG A 62 -3.91 33.58 3.87
N LEU A 63 -4.72 34.16 4.75
CA LEU A 63 -6.05 33.62 5.13
C LEU A 63 -7.01 33.61 3.93
N ALA A 64 -7.12 34.74 3.22
CA ALA A 64 -7.99 34.86 2.05
C ALA A 64 -7.61 33.86 0.94
N ARG A 65 -6.31 33.67 0.69
CA ARG A 65 -5.81 32.68 -0.28
C ARG A 65 -6.14 31.24 0.11
N ALA A 66 -5.88 30.87 1.37
CA ALA A 66 -6.17 29.54 1.88
C ALA A 66 -7.66 29.19 1.75
N ALA A 67 -8.54 30.14 2.07
CA ALA A 67 -9.98 29.99 1.94
C ALA A 67 -10.42 29.90 0.49
N SER A 68 -9.95 30.81 -0.37
CA SER A 68 -10.28 30.83 -1.79
C SER A 68 -9.91 29.51 -2.48
N ALA A 69 -8.71 28.98 -2.22
CA ALA A 69 -8.28 27.69 -2.75
C ALA A 69 -9.12 26.52 -2.23
N SER A 70 -9.47 26.53 -0.94
CA SER A 70 -10.30 25.47 -0.34
C SER A 70 -11.73 25.49 -0.90
N ASN A 71 -12.32 26.67 -1.06
CA ASN A 71 -13.64 26.85 -1.65
C ASN A 71 -13.66 26.38 -3.11
N HIS A 72 -12.62 26.71 -3.88
CA HIS A 72 -12.50 26.27 -5.27
C HIS A 72 -12.44 24.73 -5.36
N PHE A 73 -11.61 24.09 -4.53
CA PHE A 73 -11.53 22.62 -4.49
C PHE A 73 -12.86 21.97 -4.11
N GLN A 74 -13.56 22.50 -3.10
CA GLN A 74 -14.86 21.95 -2.67
C GLN A 74 -15.97 22.11 -3.72
N ARG A 75 -15.98 23.22 -4.47
CA ARG A 75 -16.96 23.45 -5.55
C ARG A 75 -16.73 22.49 -6.73
N HIS A 76 -15.48 22.08 -6.95
CA HIS A 76 -15.09 21.15 -8.01
C HIS A 76 -14.85 19.76 -7.43
N ASP A 77 -15.92 19.15 -6.90
CA ASP A 77 -15.89 17.76 -6.43
C ASP A 77 -15.50 16.83 -7.59
N GLN A 78 -14.35 16.18 -7.43
CA GLN A 78 -13.76 15.26 -8.40
C GLN A 78 -14.03 13.78 -8.03
N GLY A 79 -14.92 13.52 -7.06
CA GLY A 79 -15.27 12.16 -6.61
C GLY A 79 -14.28 11.55 -5.63
N TYR A 80 -13.38 12.37 -5.07
CA TYR A 80 -12.43 11.95 -4.04
C TYR A 80 -13.09 11.89 -2.66
N LYS A 81 -12.90 10.79 -1.95
CA LYS A 81 -13.24 10.68 -0.53
C LYS A 81 -12.06 11.15 0.30
N VAL A 82 -12.08 12.41 0.75
CA VAL A 82 -11.04 12.96 1.61
C VAL A 82 -11.08 12.32 2.99
N THR A 83 -9.98 11.71 3.42
CA THR A 83 -9.82 11.08 4.74
C THR A 83 -8.92 11.88 5.67
N ASP A 84 -7.98 12.64 5.11
CA ASP A 84 -7.12 13.56 5.85
C ASP A 84 -6.70 14.72 4.94
N ALA A 85 -6.44 15.89 5.53
CA ALA A 85 -6.06 17.09 4.81
C ALA A 85 -5.02 17.90 5.57
N ALA A 86 -3.85 18.08 4.98
CA ALA A 86 -2.80 18.95 5.50
C ALA A 86 -3.21 20.44 5.42
N GLU A 87 -2.37 21.33 5.95
CA GLU A 87 -2.52 22.78 5.74
C GLU A 87 -2.04 23.19 4.33
N TRP A 88 -2.44 24.40 3.91
CA TRP A 88 -1.90 25.01 2.71
C TRP A 88 -0.49 25.53 2.96
N VAL A 89 0.47 25.09 2.14
CA VAL A 89 1.89 25.47 2.27
C VAL A 89 2.37 26.20 1.02
N PRO A 90 2.96 27.41 1.16
CA PRO A 90 3.62 28.08 0.04
C PRO A 90 4.87 27.30 -0.39
N THR A 91 4.93 26.92 -1.66
CA THR A 91 6.03 26.17 -2.29
C THR A 91 6.46 26.90 -3.57
N GLY A 92 7.45 27.79 -3.45
CA GLY A 92 7.87 28.66 -4.55
C GLY A 92 6.77 29.65 -4.96
N ASP A 93 6.36 29.62 -6.23
CA ASP A 93 5.28 30.45 -6.79
C ASP A 93 3.89 29.83 -6.64
N LYS A 94 3.80 28.64 -6.02
CA LYS A 94 2.57 27.86 -5.84
C LYS A 94 2.23 27.72 -4.38
N TRP A 95 0.98 27.43 -4.13
CA TRP A 95 0.48 26.93 -2.86
C TRP A 95 0.06 25.49 -3.06
N VAL A 96 0.51 24.62 -2.16
CA VAL A 96 0.27 23.18 -2.24
C VAL A 96 -0.44 22.73 -0.98
N ARG A 97 -1.47 21.90 -1.16
CA ARG A 97 -2.12 21.18 -0.07
C ARG A 97 -2.26 19.72 -0.44
N GLN A 98 -1.84 18.86 0.48
CA GLN A 98 -1.94 17.41 0.31
C GLN A 98 -3.16 16.88 1.05
N TYR A 99 -3.84 15.94 0.41
CA TYR A 99 -4.98 15.22 0.94
C TYR A 99 -4.69 13.73 0.87
N ARG A 100 -5.08 12.99 1.90
CA ARG A 100 -5.31 11.55 1.77
C ARG A 100 -6.70 11.36 1.24
N VAL A 101 -6.80 10.60 0.15
CA VAL A 101 -8.07 10.39 -0.55
C VAL A 101 -8.26 8.95 -0.96
N GLY A 102 -9.50 8.50 -0.95
CA GLY A 102 -9.95 7.32 -1.69
C GLY A 102 -10.57 7.72 -3.03
N LEU A 103 -10.20 7.02 -4.10
CA LEU A 103 -10.82 7.11 -5.42
C LEU A 103 -11.14 5.69 -5.90
N ALA A 104 -12.44 5.36 -6.01
CA ALA A 104 -12.91 4.00 -6.25
C ALA A 104 -12.32 2.99 -5.23
N ASP A 105 -11.57 1.98 -5.69
CA ASP A 105 -10.92 0.95 -4.86
C ASP A 105 -9.44 1.27 -4.54
N GLN A 106 -8.99 2.50 -4.79
CA GLN A 106 -7.61 2.93 -4.57
C GLN A 106 -7.56 4.03 -3.51
N GLU A 107 -6.66 3.86 -2.55
CA GLU A 107 -6.24 4.93 -1.67
C GLU A 107 -4.96 5.58 -2.22
N GLY A 108 -4.76 6.85 -1.91
CA GLY A 108 -3.59 7.58 -2.36
C GLY A 108 -3.50 8.99 -1.80
N THR A 109 -2.50 9.70 -2.31
CA THR A 109 -2.23 11.10 -1.97
C THR A 109 -2.62 11.98 -3.14
N LEU A 110 -3.51 12.94 -2.89
CA LEU A 110 -3.87 13.99 -3.84
C LEU A 110 -3.15 15.28 -3.46
N SER A 111 -2.37 15.84 -4.37
CA SER A 111 -1.75 17.16 -4.22
C SER A 111 -2.55 18.17 -5.03
N VAL A 112 -3.03 19.22 -4.36
CA VAL A 112 -3.72 20.34 -5.00
C VAL A 112 -2.75 21.51 -5.08
N HIS A 113 -2.56 22.02 -6.29
CA HIS A 113 -1.64 23.11 -6.58
C HIS A 113 -2.40 24.34 -7.06
N VAL A 114 -2.13 25.47 -6.42
CA VAL A 114 -2.82 26.73 -6.70
C VAL A 114 -1.81 27.84 -6.91
N GLN A 115 -2.03 28.69 -7.91
CA GLN A 115 -1.32 29.96 -8.09
C GLN A 115 -2.33 31.08 -7.98
N PHE A 116 -1.91 32.19 -7.37
CA PHE A 116 -2.75 33.37 -7.21
C PHE A 116 -2.19 34.53 -8.03
N LYS A 117 -3.07 35.47 -8.37
CA LYS A 117 -2.65 36.77 -8.87
C LYS A 117 -1.85 37.52 -7.79
N ALA A 118 -0.84 38.28 -8.21
CA ALA A 118 0.01 39.03 -7.28
C ALA A 118 -0.85 39.98 -6.41
N GLY A 119 -0.59 40.00 -5.10
CA GLY A 119 -1.33 40.81 -4.12
C GLY A 119 -2.80 40.43 -3.89
N SER A 120 -3.29 39.34 -4.50
CA SER A 120 -4.69 38.95 -4.47
C SER A 120 -4.90 37.50 -4.07
N ALA A 121 -6.09 37.20 -3.57
CA ALA A 121 -6.61 35.85 -3.37
C ALA A 121 -7.34 35.29 -4.59
N GLU A 122 -7.39 36.02 -5.71
CA GLU A 122 -7.89 35.54 -6.99
C GLU A 122 -6.99 34.42 -7.55
N LEU A 123 -7.58 33.26 -7.87
CA LEU A 123 -6.86 32.12 -8.44
C LEU A 123 -6.46 32.41 -9.90
N LEU A 124 -5.19 32.22 -10.21
CA LEU A 124 -4.64 32.26 -11.57
C LEU A 124 -4.57 30.87 -12.21
N ARG A 125 -4.19 29.85 -11.43
CA ARG A 125 -4.14 28.45 -11.87
C ARG A 125 -4.53 27.50 -10.74
N PHE A 126 -5.17 26.40 -11.12
CA PHE A 126 -5.57 25.33 -10.23
C PHE A 126 -5.39 23.99 -10.95
N TYR A 127 -4.68 23.04 -10.35
CA TYR A 127 -4.59 21.68 -10.86
C TYR A 127 -4.35 20.67 -9.74
N THR A 128 -4.65 19.41 -10.02
CA THR A 128 -4.55 18.31 -9.08
C THR A 128 -3.63 17.21 -9.62
N GLU A 129 -2.86 16.59 -8.73
CA GLU A 129 -2.02 15.44 -9.02
C GLU A 129 -2.36 14.33 -8.03
N PHE A 130 -2.84 13.19 -8.53
CA PHE A 130 -3.15 12.03 -7.70
C PHE A 130 -2.07 10.97 -7.85
N VAL A 131 -1.52 10.53 -6.73
CA VAL A 131 -0.59 9.41 -6.64
C VAL A 131 -1.25 8.31 -5.81
N SER A 132 -1.65 7.22 -6.48
CA SER A 132 -2.17 6.05 -5.77
C SER A 132 -1.08 5.45 -4.88
N ASP A 133 -1.48 4.93 -3.72
CA ASP A 133 -0.58 4.11 -2.92
C ASP A 133 -0.09 2.92 -3.75
N PRO A 134 1.15 2.46 -3.52
CA PRO A 134 1.63 1.25 -4.14
C PRO A 134 0.66 0.12 -3.75
N ARG A 135 -0.10 -0.37 -4.72
CA ARG A 135 -0.94 -1.55 -4.53
C ARG A 135 0.00 -2.64 -4.02
N PRO A 136 -0.23 -3.23 -2.83
CA PRO A 136 0.54 -4.39 -2.42
C PRO A 136 0.43 -5.37 -3.57
N ALA A 137 1.56 -5.71 -4.18
CA ALA A 137 1.57 -6.68 -5.26
C ALA A 137 0.82 -7.89 -4.69
N LYS A 138 -0.35 -8.19 -5.26
CA LYS A 138 -1.03 -9.46 -5.01
C LYS A 138 0.07 -10.48 -5.19
N ALA A 139 0.53 -11.09 -4.09
CA ALA A 139 1.72 -11.93 -4.08
C ALA A 139 1.62 -12.80 -5.32
N ALA A 140 2.49 -12.54 -6.31
CA ALA A 140 2.38 -13.21 -7.58
C ALA A 140 2.40 -14.69 -7.21
N ALA A 141 1.28 -15.37 -7.48
CA ALA A 141 1.19 -16.79 -7.21
C ALA A 141 2.39 -17.40 -7.90
N ASP A 142 3.32 -17.87 -7.09
CA ASP A 142 4.54 -18.50 -7.56
C ASP A 142 4.07 -19.59 -8.56
N PRO A 143 4.51 -19.59 -9.83
CA PRO A 143 3.94 -20.47 -10.85
C PRO A 143 4.16 -21.96 -10.53
N VAL A 144 4.98 -22.25 -9.52
CA VAL A 144 5.25 -23.58 -9.03
C VAL A 144 4.13 -24.06 -8.12
N ARG A 145 3.39 -25.06 -8.60
CA ARG A 145 2.31 -25.72 -7.88
C ARG A 145 2.79 -26.32 -6.55
N GLN A 146 1.99 -26.15 -5.50
CA GLN A 146 2.20 -26.86 -4.23
C GLN A 146 1.97 -28.37 -4.41
N GLY A 147 2.94 -29.18 -4.02
CA GLY A 147 2.79 -30.63 -4.02
C GLY A 147 1.76 -31.09 -2.98
N ARG A 148 1.07 -32.20 -3.26
CA ARG A 148 0.06 -32.80 -2.37
C ARG A 148 0.17 -34.33 -2.39
N ILE A 149 -0.25 -34.96 -1.31
CA ILE A 149 -0.37 -36.42 -1.20
C ILE A 149 -1.38 -36.91 -2.26
N GLY A 150 -1.05 -37.99 -2.98
CA GLY A 150 -1.83 -38.49 -4.11
C GLY A 150 -1.83 -37.55 -5.31
N GLY A 151 -0.88 -36.61 -5.38
CA GLY A 151 -0.74 -35.67 -6.48
C GLY A 151 -0.30 -36.35 -7.77
N ALA A 152 -1.04 -36.12 -8.85
CA ALA A 152 -0.58 -36.46 -10.20
C ALA A 152 0.26 -35.30 -10.76
N TYR A 153 1.48 -35.63 -11.21
CA TYR A 153 2.46 -34.70 -11.76
C TYR A 153 2.83 -35.07 -13.20
N SER A 154 3.12 -34.06 -14.00
CA SER A 154 3.55 -34.20 -15.40
C SER A 154 5.07 -34.37 -15.46
N ALA A 155 5.58 -35.05 -16.49
CA ALA A 155 7.01 -35.13 -16.72
C ALA A 155 7.64 -33.73 -16.81
N GLY A 156 8.70 -33.48 -16.03
CA GLY A 156 9.37 -32.18 -15.94
C GLY A 156 8.71 -31.17 -15.01
N GLU A 157 7.53 -31.46 -14.44
CA GLU A 157 6.88 -30.58 -13.47
C GLU A 157 7.73 -30.45 -12.20
N VAL A 158 7.91 -29.22 -11.74
CA VAL A 158 8.56 -28.89 -10.47
C VAL A 158 7.45 -28.52 -9.49
N VAL A 159 7.51 -29.06 -8.28
CA VAL A 159 6.52 -28.78 -7.23
C VAL A 159 7.20 -28.33 -5.94
N ARG A 160 6.45 -27.60 -5.10
CA ARG A 160 6.91 -27.17 -3.77
C ARG A 160 6.58 -28.22 -2.71
N SER A 161 7.53 -28.52 -1.84
CA SER A 161 7.31 -29.29 -0.61
C SER A 161 6.54 -28.47 0.43
N ALA A 162 6.10 -29.09 1.52
CA ALA A 162 5.36 -28.44 2.60
C ALA A 162 6.18 -27.36 3.33
N SER A 163 7.52 -27.43 3.31
CA SER A 163 8.39 -26.35 3.83
C SER A 163 8.60 -25.19 2.84
N GLY A 164 8.17 -25.35 1.59
CA GLY A 164 8.38 -24.38 0.51
C GLY A 164 9.61 -24.65 -0.36
N ARG A 165 10.42 -25.68 -0.07
CA ARG A 165 11.54 -26.09 -0.92
C ARG A 165 11.05 -26.60 -2.27
N LEU A 166 11.77 -26.27 -3.34
CA LEU A 166 11.51 -26.81 -4.67
C LEU A 166 12.04 -28.24 -4.79
N CYS A 167 11.17 -29.17 -5.22
CA CYS A 167 11.59 -30.50 -5.60
C CYS A 167 12.34 -30.48 -6.95
N THR A 168 13.09 -31.53 -7.24
CA THR A 168 13.66 -31.73 -8.60
C THR A 168 12.56 -32.00 -9.63
N PRO A 169 12.79 -31.76 -10.93
CA PRO A 169 11.78 -32.03 -11.96
C PRO A 169 11.29 -33.47 -11.97
N PHE A 170 9.97 -33.66 -12.09
CA PHE A 170 9.36 -35.00 -12.09
C PHE A 170 9.88 -35.84 -13.27
N PRO A 171 10.17 -37.15 -13.07
CA PRO A 171 10.80 -37.97 -14.09
C PRO A 171 9.92 -38.16 -15.33
N LYS A 172 10.56 -38.43 -16.47
CA LYS A 172 9.86 -38.77 -17.72
C LYS A 172 8.96 -39.99 -17.53
N ILE A 173 7.73 -39.91 -18.02
CA ILE A 173 6.77 -41.02 -18.00
C ILE A 173 6.80 -41.73 -19.36
N ASP A 174 7.12 -43.02 -19.39
CA ASP A 174 7.02 -43.88 -20.59
C ASP A 174 6.25 -45.15 -20.23
N LEU A 175 5.10 -45.33 -20.88
CA LEU A 175 4.16 -46.45 -20.69
C LEU A 175 4.03 -47.32 -21.94
N GLY A 176 4.90 -47.16 -22.95
CA GLY A 176 4.83 -47.88 -24.23
C GLY A 176 5.21 -49.37 -24.17
N GLY A 177 5.09 -50.02 -23.01
CA GLY A 177 5.38 -51.44 -22.78
C GLY A 177 5.67 -51.75 -21.31
N GLU A 178 5.53 -53.02 -20.90
CA GLU A 178 5.64 -53.46 -19.51
C GLU A 178 7.00 -53.11 -18.87
N ARG A 179 8.10 -53.36 -19.59
CA ARG A 179 9.46 -53.01 -19.13
C ARG A 179 9.64 -51.50 -18.94
N LYS A 180 9.02 -50.69 -19.80
CA LYS A 180 9.09 -49.22 -19.73
C LYS A 180 8.28 -48.69 -18.56
N ALA A 181 7.09 -49.24 -18.33
CA ALA A 181 6.25 -48.92 -17.18
C ALA A 181 6.95 -49.26 -15.85
N SER A 182 7.54 -50.45 -15.71
CA SER A 182 8.29 -50.84 -14.51
C SER A 182 9.50 -49.92 -14.26
N ASN A 183 10.24 -49.55 -15.30
CA ASN A 183 11.34 -48.59 -15.17
C ASN A 183 10.85 -47.17 -14.83
N THR A 184 9.64 -46.79 -15.26
CA THR A 184 9.02 -45.51 -14.90
C THR A 184 8.66 -45.47 -13.43
N LEU A 185 8.08 -46.54 -12.88
CA LEU A 185 7.81 -46.65 -11.45
C LEU A 185 9.09 -46.51 -10.62
N LYS A 186 10.18 -47.20 -11.01
CA LYS A 186 11.48 -47.09 -10.32
C LYS A 186 12.02 -45.66 -10.32
N ARG A 187 11.90 -44.93 -11.43
CA ARG A 187 12.33 -43.53 -11.54
C ARG A 187 11.50 -42.61 -10.65
N VAL A 188 10.18 -42.83 -10.58
CA VAL A 188 9.28 -42.08 -9.71
C VAL A 188 9.58 -42.37 -8.24
N ASP A 189 9.76 -43.63 -7.87
CA ASP A 189 10.12 -44.03 -6.51
C ASP A 189 11.45 -43.39 -6.07
N GLN A 190 12.47 -43.45 -6.94
CA GLN A 190 13.77 -42.83 -6.67
C GLN A 190 13.66 -41.31 -6.55
N TRP A 191 12.87 -40.67 -7.40
CA TRP A 191 12.62 -39.24 -7.33
C TRP A 191 11.96 -38.84 -6.01
N LEU A 192 10.96 -39.59 -5.57
CA LEU A 192 10.25 -39.34 -4.31
C LEU A 192 11.20 -39.46 -3.11
N MET A 193 11.94 -40.56 -3.04
CA MET A 193 12.88 -40.84 -1.95
C MET A 193 14.03 -39.83 -1.91
N GLN A 194 14.58 -39.45 -3.06
CA GLN A 194 15.67 -38.46 -3.11
C GLN A 194 15.18 -37.08 -2.65
N ASN A 195 14.02 -36.63 -3.11
CA ASN A 195 13.49 -35.34 -2.67
C ASN A 195 13.18 -35.32 -1.17
N ALA A 196 12.72 -36.43 -0.59
CA ALA A 196 12.47 -36.54 0.85
C ALA A 196 13.76 -36.53 1.67
N LEU A 197 14.81 -37.18 1.18
CA LEU A 197 16.16 -37.10 1.77
C LEU A 197 16.70 -35.67 1.74
N ASP A 198 16.65 -35.01 0.58
CA ASP A 198 17.11 -33.63 0.41
C ASP A 198 16.32 -32.66 1.30
N GLU A 199 15.01 -32.88 1.44
CA GLU A 199 14.15 -32.13 2.35
C GLU A 199 14.58 -32.31 3.81
N ALA A 200 14.79 -33.55 4.25
CA ALA A 200 15.22 -33.85 5.61
C ALA A 200 16.60 -33.25 5.92
N GLN A 201 17.51 -33.30 4.96
CA GLN A 201 18.84 -32.67 5.08
C GLN A 201 18.74 -31.14 5.17
N ALA A 202 17.92 -30.51 4.33
CA ALA A 202 17.72 -29.06 4.35
C ALA A 202 17.11 -28.57 5.67
N ARG A 203 16.26 -29.40 6.30
CA ARG A 203 15.62 -29.11 7.58
C ARG A 203 16.47 -29.50 8.79
N GLY A 204 17.63 -30.13 8.59
CA GLY A 204 18.49 -30.62 9.66
C GLY A 204 17.94 -31.84 10.42
N ASP A 205 17.01 -32.58 9.81
CA ASP A 205 16.34 -33.75 10.37
C ASP A 205 17.16 -35.03 10.09
N GLU A 206 18.19 -35.24 10.90
CA GLU A 206 19.12 -36.35 10.75
C GLU A 206 18.43 -37.72 10.91
N PHE A 207 17.38 -37.80 11.72
CA PHE A 207 16.63 -39.03 11.98
C PHE A 207 15.88 -39.52 10.74
N ASN A 208 15.11 -38.63 10.09
CA ASN A 208 14.40 -38.99 8.86
C ASN A 208 15.36 -39.11 7.66
N ALA A 209 16.42 -38.28 7.61
CA ALA A 209 17.44 -38.38 6.58
C ALA A 209 18.14 -39.76 6.58
N LEU A 210 18.42 -40.35 7.75
CA LEU A 210 19.02 -41.68 7.85
C LEU A 210 18.10 -42.76 7.24
N GLN A 211 16.81 -42.70 7.56
CA GLN A 211 15.82 -43.66 7.07
C GLN A 211 15.64 -43.55 5.55
N PHE A 212 15.45 -42.33 5.02
CA PHE A 212 15.30 -42.13 3.57
C PHE A 212 16.56 -42.54 2.80
N ARG A 213 17.75 -42.32 3.36
CA ARG A 213 19.01 -42.76 2.75
C ARG A 213 19.11 -44.29 2.69
N ALA A 214 18.72 -44.99 3.74
CA ALA A 214 18.74 -46.46 3.77
C ALA A 214 17.76 -47.06 2.75
N SER A 215 16.57 -46.46 2.63
CA SER A 215 15.51 -46.95 1.73
C SER A 215 15.66 -46.49 0.27
N LEU A 216 16.63 -45.62 -0.06
CA LEU A 216 16.84 -45.05 -1.39
C LEU A 216 17.03 -46.11 -2.50
N GLY A 217 17.69 -47.22 -2.18
CA GLY A 217 18.02 -48.25 -3.17
C GLY A 217 16.87 -49.21 -3.51
N LYS A 218 16.00 -49.52 -2.54
CA LYS A 218 14.87 -50.46 -2.68
C LYS A 218 13.72 -50.06 -1.75
N PRO A 219 13.00 -48.97 -2.03
CA PRO A 219 11.95 -48.48 -1.15
C PRO A 219 10.75 -49.43 -1.13
N GLN A 220 10.29 -49.77 0.07
CA GLN A 220 9.02 -50.49 0.28
C GLN A 220 7.85 -49.50 0.21
N GLN A 221 6.62 -50.02 0.12
CA GLN A 221 5.43 -49.16 0.06
C GLN A 221 5.36 -48.19 1.25
N ALA A 222 5.64 -48.67 2.46
CA ALA A 222 5.64 -47.83 3.66
C ALA A 222 6.70 -46.71 3.62
N ASP A 223 7.87 -46.95 3.01
CA ASP A 223 8.91 -45.92 2.84
C ASP A 223 8.41 -44.81 1.91
N LYS A 224 7.68 -45.17 0.85
CA LYS A 224 7.11 -44.22 -0.11
C LYS A 224 6.02 -43.38 0.52
N ASP A 225 5.10 -44.01 1.24
CA ASP A 225 4.01 -43.32 1.93
C ASP A 225 4.58 -42.34 2.99
N CYS A 226 5.63 -42.76 3.70
CA CYS A 226 6.36 -41.89 4.64
C CYS A 226 7.05 -40.72 3.92
N ALA A 227 7.74 -40.96 2.81
CA ALA A 227 8.40 -39.92 2.02
C ALA A 227 7.40 -38.91 1.44
N GLU A 228 6.25 -39.38 0.95
CA GLU A 228 5.18 -38.52 0.44
C GLU A 228 4.56 -37.68 1.55
N GLN A 229 4.25 -38.29 2.69
CA GLN A 229 3.74 -37.58 3.87
C GLN A 229 4.74 -36.53 4.38
N TYR A 230 6.04 -36.85 4.37
CA TYR A 230 7.09 -35.93 4.80
C TYR A 230 7.28 -34.75 3.83
N LEU A 231 7.13 -34.99 2.53
CA LEU A 231 7.28 -33.96 1.50
C LEU A 231 6.06 -33.05 1.37
N PHE A 232 4.86 -33.62 1.38
CA PHE A 232 3.64 -32.90 0.96
C PHE A 232 2.52 -32.91 2.01
N GLY A 233 2.67 -33.70 3.07
CA GLY A 233 1.73 -33.77 4.19
C GLY A 233 2.09 -32.82 5.32
N GLN A 234 1.81 -33.25 6.54
CA GLN A 234 2.21 -32.53 7.74
C GLN A 234 3.65 -32.87 8.11
N GLN A 235 4.51 -31.87 8.04
CA GLN A 235 5.90 -32.01 8.43
C GLN A 235 6.05 -31.99 9.95
N PRO A 236 6.73 -32.97 10.57
CA PRO A 236 6.99 -32.96 12.00
C PRO A 236 7.95 -31.81 12.35
N ALA A 237 7.81 -31.23 13.54
CA ALA A 237 8.76 -30.23 14.01
C ALA A 237 10.15 -30.85 14.17
N VAL A 238 11.18 -30.26 13.55
CA VAL A 238 12.56 -30.73 13.68
C VAL A 238 13.13 -30.15 14.96
N ILE A 239 13.33 -30.99 15.98
CA ILE A 239 13.97 -30.59 17.23
C ILE A 239 15.49 -30.64 17.00
N PRO A 240 16.21 -29.52 17.13
CA PRO A 240 17.66 -29.53 16.98
C PRO A 240 18.29 -30.42 18.06
N SER A 241 19.29 -31.22 17.68
CA SER A 241 19.97 -32.11 18.62
C SER A 241 20.58 -31.32 19.77
N PRO A 242 20.25 -31.61 21.04
CA PRO A 242 20.84 -30.93 22.20
C PRO A 242 22.35 -31.15 22.30
N LEU A 243 22.91 -32.14 21.59
CA LEU A 243 24.35 -32.42 21.55
C LEU A 243 25.13 -31.48 20.61
N LYS A 244 24.47 -30.76 19.69
CA LYS A 244 25.16 -29.76 18.82
C LYS A 244 25.71 -28.57 19.61
N PHE A 245 25.16 -28.28 20.80
CA PHE A 245 25.68 -27.23 21.68
C PHE A 245 27.03 -27.57 22.34
N LEU A 246 27.42 -28.86 22.37
CA LEU A 246 28.65 -29.31 23.04
C LEU A 246 29.87 -29.34 22.10
N THR A 247 29.67 -29.26 20.78
CA THR A 247 30.75 -29.38 19.78
C THR A 247 31.25 -28.03 19.21
N CYS A 248 30.68 -26.90 19.64
CA CYS A 248 31.10 -25.55 19.19
C CYS A 248 32.16 -24.87 20.08
N ASN A 249 32.70 -25.56 21.10
CA ASN A 249 33.79 -25.05 21.94
C ASN A 249 35.06 -25.91 21.78
N GLY A 250 35.68 -25.86 20.59
CA GLY A 250 36.98 -26.45 20.30
C GLY A 250 37.83 -25.47 19.51
#